data_AF-A0A7W7DKG9-F1
#
_entry.id   AF-A0A7W7DKG9-F1
#
_cell.length_a   1.000
_cell.length_b   1.000
_cell.length_c   1.000
_cell.angle_alpha   90.00
_cell.angle_beta   90.00
_cell.angle_gamma   90.00
#
_symmetry.space_group_name_H-M   'P 1'
#
loop_
_entity.id
_entity.type
_entity.pdbx_description
1 polymer ?
#
loop_
_entity_poly.entity_id
_entity_poly.type
_entity_poly.pdbx_seq_one_letter_code
_entity_poly.pdbx_strand_id
1 'polypeptide(L)'
;MSLLPEVLEEDQALLLRQSRERRESRTAEVSTFEEAVEAASAGGWARIPWATLGEEGESRLADHAVTVRCLVAEDGSVPDADDAPGNVAVVARAY
;
A
#
# COMPACT_ATOMS: atom_id res chain seq x y z
N MET A 1 -4.86 16.99 38.19
CA MET A 1 -3.44 17.22 37.82
C MET A 1 -3.05 16.19 36.77
N SER A 2 -3.42 16.42 35.51
CA SER A 2 -3.05 15.52 34.39
C SER A 2 -3.04 16.19 33.01
N LEU A 3 -2.87 17.52 32.95
CA LEU A 3 -2.83 18.26 31.69
C LEU A 3 -1.78 17.72 30.70
N LEU A 4 -0.60 17.31 31.19
CA LEU A 4 0.45 16.78 30.32
C LEU A 4 0.09 15.40 29.73
N PRO A 5 -0.31 14.39 30.53
CA PRO A 5 -0.84 13.14 29.99
C PRO A 5 -1.96 13.33 28.96
N GLU A 6 -2.93 14.20 29.25
CA GLU A 6 -4.07 14.45 28.37
C GLU A 6 -3.64 15.05 27.02
N VAL A 7 -2.78 16.08 27.02
CA VAL A 7 -2.29 16.68 25.76
C VAL A 7 -1.47 15.69 24.93
N LEU A 8 -0.68 14.82 25.56
CA LEU A 8 0.09 13.79 24.84
C LEU A 8 -0.82 12.74 24.18
N GLU A 9 -1.93 12.37 24.83
CA GLU A 9 -2.93 11.47 24.25
C GLU A 9 -3.65 12.13 23.07
N GLU A 10 -4.00 13.41 23.18
CA GLU A 10 -4.61 14.19 22.09
C GLU A 10 -3.68 14.30 20.87
N ASP A 11 -2.41 14.63 21.10
CA ASP A 11 -1.41 14.73 20.03
C ASP A 11 -1.17 13.37 19.35
N GLN A 12 -1.10 12.29 20.14
CA GLN A 12 -0.96 10.94 19.59
C GLN A 12 -2.15 10.56 18.72
N ALA A 13 -3.38 10.85 19.16
CA ALA A 13 -4.59 10.60 18.40
C ALA A 13 -4.64 11.44 17.11
N LEU A 14 -4.21 12.70 17.17
CA LEU A 14 -4.13 13.59 16.01
C LEU A 14 -3.13 13.07 14.97
N LEU A 15 -1.92 12.72 15.38
CA LEU A 15 -0.88 12.19 14.47
C LEU A 15 -1.31 10.86 13.84
N LEU A 16 -1.96 9.98 14.62
CA LEU A 16 -2.50 8.72 14.09
C LEU A 16 -3.60 8.96 13.05
N ARG A 17 -4.50 9.92 13.28
CA ARG A 17 -5.54 10.27 12.31
C ARG A 17 -4.93 10.84 11.02
N GLN A 18 -4.05 11.83 11.13
CA GLN A 18 -3.42 12.47 9.97
C GLN A 18 -2.56 11.49 9.15
N SER A 19 -1.85 10.57 9.82
CA SER A 19 -1.07 9.55 9.13
C SER A 19 -1.95 8.56 8.36
N ARG A 20 -3.12 8.18 8.90
CA ARG A 20 -4.11 7.34 8.21
C ARG A 20 -4.70 8.05 7.00
N GLU A 21 -5.14 9.30 7.16
CA GLU A 21 -5.65 10.13 6.06
C GLU A 21 -4.61 10.29 4.94
N ARG A 22 -3.34 10.53 5.30
CA ARG A 22 -2.24 10.63 4.34
C ARG A 22 -1.98 9.31 3.61
N ARG A 23 -2.06 8.17 4.32
CA ARG A 23 -1.89 6.85 3.72
C ARG A 23 -3.02 6.57 2.73
N GLU A 24 -4.27 6.77 3.14
CA GLU A 24 -5.47 6.52 2.32
C GLU A 24 -5.49 7.42 1.07
N SER A 25 -5.26 8.72 1.22
CA SER A 25 -5.22 9.67 0.09
C SER A 25 -4.07 9.44 -0.91
N ARG A 26 -3.06 8.64 -0.55
CA ARG A 26 -1.91 8.32 -1.42
C ARG A 26 -1.88 6.87 -1.86
N THR A 27 -2.93 6.09 -1.58
CA THR A 27 -3.05 4.69 -2.01
C THR A 27 -4.19 4.60 -3.01
N ALA A 28 -3.89 4.14 -4.23
CA ALA A 28 -4.88 3.94 -5.28
C ALA A 28 -5.20 2.45 -5.44
N GLU A 29 -6.49 2.11 -5.52
CA GLU A 29 -6.93 0.81 -6.03
C GLU A 29 -6.87 0.87 -7.56
N VAL A 30 -6.15 -0.06 -8.18
CA VAL A 30 -5.90 -0.06 -9.63
C VAL A 30 -6.11 -1.46 -10.21
N SER A 31 -6.36 -1.52 -11.52
CA SER A 31 -6.72 -2.76 -12.21
C SER A 31 -5.77 -3.14 -13.33
N THR A 32 -4.79 -2.27 -13.65
CA THR A 32 -3.82 -2.48 -14.72
C THR A 32 -2.39 -2.21 -14.25
N PHE A 33 -1.43 -2.80 -14.97
CA PHE A 33 0.00 -2.58 -14.72
C PHE A 33 0.38 -1.09 -14.88
N GLU A 34 -0.15 -0.44 -15.93
CA GLU A 34 0.15 0.95 -16.25
C GLU A 34 -0.35 1.90 -15.15
N GLU A 35 -1.56 1.70 -14.63
CA GLU A 35 -2.11 2.46 -13.50
C GLU A 35 -1.24 2.28 -12.23
N ALA A 36 -0.78 1.06 -11.98
CA ALA A 36 0.10 0.76 -10.84
C ALA A 36 1.43 1.50 -10.94
N VAL A 37 2.05 1.51 -12.13
CA VAL A 37 3.30 2.24 -12.39
C VAL A 37 3.10 3.75 -12.26
N GLU A 38 2.01 4.31 -12.80
CA GLU A 38 1.70 5.74 -12.68
C GLU A 38 1.54 6.17 -11.23
N ALA A 39 0.71 5.46 -10.46
CA ALA A 39 0.46 5.78 -9.05
C ALA A 39 1.74 5.71 -8.21
N ALA A 40 2.54 4.65 -8.40
CA ALA A 40 3.81 4.47 -7.68
C ALA A 40 4.87 5.52 -8.09
N SER A 41 4.96 5.85 -9.39
CA SER A 41 5.92 6.83 -9.92
C SER A 41 5.60 8.27 -9.49
N ALA A 42 4.33 8.60 -9.26
CA ALA A 42 3.89 9.85 -8.65
C ALA A 42 4.23 9.95 -7.14
N GLY A 43 4.88 8.92 -6.57
CA GLY A 43 5.24 8.83 -5.16
C GLY A 43 4.08 8.34 -4.27
N GLY A 44 3.04 7.78 -4.86
CA GLY A 44 1.95 7.10 -4.17
C GLY A 44 2.20 5.60 -3.99
N TRP A 45 1.13 4.91 -3.63
CA TRP A 45 1.05 3.46 -3.51
C TRP A 45 -0.08 2.97 -4.42
N ALA A 46 0.08 1.79 -4.98
CA ALA A 46 -0.99 1.11 -5.73
C ALA A 46 -1.30 -0.24 -5.09
N ARG A 47 -2.59 -0.56 -5.06
CA ARG A 47 -3.14 -1.88 -4.74
C ARG A 47 -3.68 -2.48 -6.02
N ILE A 48 -3.08 -3.56 -6.48
CA ILE A 48 -3.42 -4.23 -7.74
C ILE A 48 -3.71 -5.72 -7.47
N PRO A 49 -4.76 -6.32 -8.07
CA PRO A 49 -4.98 -7.75 -7.97
C PRO A 49 -3.73 -8.53 -8.40
N TRP A 50 -3.31 -9.49 -7.59
CA TRP A 50 -2.15 -10.34 -7.88
C TRP A 50 -2.36 -11.17 -9.14
N ALA A 51 -3.59 -11.61 -9.39
CA ALA A 51 -3.96 -12.30 -10.63
C ALA A 51 -3.75 -11.44 -11.89
N THR A 52 -3.74 -10.11 -11.77
CA THR A 52 -3.43 -9.18 -12.87
C THR A 52 -1.93 -8.95 -12.98
N LEU A 53 -1.24 -8.72 -11.85
CA LEU A 53 0.18 -8.38 -11.85
C LEU A 53 1.05 -9.61 -12.12
N GLY A 54 0.92 -10.65 -11.30
CA GLY A 54 1.73 -11.86 -11.32
C GLY A 54 3.23 -11.63 -11.21
N GLU A 55 4.00 -12.73 -11.23
CA GLU A 55 5.46 -12.70 -11.16
C GLU A 55 6.10 -11.98 -12.38
N GLU A 56 5.47 -12.09 -13.56
CA GLU A 56 5.94 -11.40 -14.76
C GLU A 56 5.77 -9.88 -14.63
N GLY A 57 4.62 -9.41 -14.14
CA GLY A 57 4.39 -8.00 -13.87
C GLY A 57 5.29 -7.49 -12.75
N GLU A 58 5.50 -8.26 -11.68
CA GLU A 58 6.46 -7.92 -10.63
C GLU A 58 7.88 -7.70 -11.21
N SER A 59 8.33 -8.61 -12.07
CA SER A 59 9.63 -8.47 -12.73
C SER A 59 9.72 -7.20 -13.56
N ARG A 60 8.65 -6.85 -14.29
CA ARG A 60 8.56 -5.63 -15.11
C ARG A 60 8.48 -4.34 -14.29
N LEU A 61 7.95 -4.37 -13.05
CA LEU A 61 7.92 -3.19 -12.18
C LEU A 61 9.33 -2.66 -11.88
N ALA A 62 10.33 -3.55 -11.85
CA ALA A 62 11.72 -3.19 -11.57
C ALA A 62 12.29 -2.17 -12.57
N ASP A 63 11.85 -2.24 -13.84
CA ASP A 63 12.24 -1.28 -14.90
C ASP A 63 11.77 0.16 -14.59
N HIS A 64 10.78 0.31 -13.69
CA HIS A 64 10.21 1.58 -13.26
C HIS A 64 10.66 2.00 -11.85
N ALA A 65 11.64 1.30 -11.25
CA ALA A 65 12.04 1.46 -9.85
C ALA A 65 10.88 1.28 -8.85
N VAL A 66 9.90 0.45 -9.22
CA VAL A 66 8.76 0.04 -8.39
C VAL A 66 8.96 -1.42 -7.97
N THR A 67 8.58 -1.77 -6.76
CA THR A 67 8.59 -3.17 -6.31
C THR A 67 7.28 -3.53 -5.63
N VAL A 68 6.95 -4.82 -5.62
CA VAL A 68 5.98 -5.36 -4.66
C VAL A 68 6.56 -5.17 -3.26
N ARG A 69 5.74 -4.63 -2.35
CA ARG A 69 6.11 -4.36 -0.95
C ARG A 69 5.54 -5.42 -0.02
N CYS A 70 4.33 -5.88 -0.33
CA CYS A 70 3.69 -7.04 0.30
C CYS A 70 2.55 -7.59 -0.56
N LEU A 71 2.24 -8.86 -0.36
CA LEU A 71 0.96 -9.47 -0.74
C LEU A 71 0.04 -9.47 0.48
N VAL A 72 -1.24 -9.16 0.25
CA VAL A 72 -2.30 -9.24 1.26
C VAL A 72 -3.51 -9.95 0.70
N ALA A 73 -4.29 -10.60 1.55
CA ALA A 73 -5.60 -11.11 1.14
C ALA A 73 -6.55 -9.94 0.81
N GLU A 74 -7.68 -10.22 0.18
CA GLU A 74 -8.68 -9.20 -0.20
C GLU A 74 -9.15 -8.37 1.01
N ASP A 75 -9.27 -9.01 2.18
CA ASP A 75 -9.65 -8.36 3.45
C ASP A 75 -8.49 -7.64 4.16
N GLY A 76 -7.29 -7.67 3.58
CA GLY A 76 -6.08 -7.07 4.13
C GLY A 76 -5.33 -7.94 5.14
N SER A 77 -5.78 -9.18 5.39
CA SER A 77 -5.06 -10.13 6.23
C SER A 77 -3.84 -10.72 5.52
N VAL A 78 -3.08 -11.58 6.22
CA VAL A 78 -1.95 -12.31 5.64
C VAL A 78 -2.51 -13.42 4.74
N PRO A 79 -2.09 -13.53 3.47
CA PRO A 79 -2.50 -14.60 2.60
C PRO A 79 -2.14 -15.98 3.14
N ASP A 80 -2.98 -16.99 2.87
CA ASP A 80 -2.65 -18.39 3.16
C ASP A 80 -1.49 -18.91 2.30
N ALA A 81 -1.39 -18.40 1.07
CA ALA A 81 -0.33 -18.68 0.10
C ALA A 81 -0.17 -17.52 -0.88
N ASP A 82 0.98 -17.41 -1.54
CA ASP A 82 1.29 -16.32 -2.47
C ASP A 82 0.43 -16.36 -3.75
N ASP A 83 -0.06 -17.54 -4.15
CA ASP A 83 -0.94 -17.76 -5.30
C ASP A 83 -2.44 -17.87 -4.93
N ALA A 84 -2.79 -17.57 -3.68
CA ALA A 84 -4.18 -17.62 -3.21
C ALA A 84 -5.08 -16.66 -4.04
N PRO A 85 -6.28 -17.13 -4.47
CA PRO A 85 -7.22 -16.28 -5.19
C PRO A 85 -7.61 -15.04 -4.36
N GLY A 86 -7.67 -13.88 -5.02
CA GLY A 86 -8.02 -12.62 -4.36
C GLY A 86 -6.86 -11.91 -3.67
N ASN A 87 -5.64 -12.46 -3.73
CA ASN A 87 -4.45 -11.73 -3.28
C ASN A 87 -4.33 -10.38 -4.01
N VAL A 88 -3.90 -9.37 -3.26
CA VAL A 88 -3.65 -8.01 -3.71
C VAL A 88 -2.18 -7.69 -3.46
N ALA A 89 -1.48 -7.25 -4.49
CA ALA A 89 -0.14 -6.71 -4.36
C ALA A 89 -0.20 -5.23 -4.01
N VAL A 90 0.54 -4.86 -2.97
CA VAL A 90 0.81 -3.46 -2.62
C VAL A 90 2.15 -3.08 -3.23
N VAL A 91 2.15 -2.12 -4.15
CA VAL A 91 3.34 -1.70 -4.90
C VAL A 91 3.64 -0.22 -4.67
N ALA A 92 4.93 0.11 -4.61
CA ALA A 92 5.42 1.48 -4.47
C ALA A 92 6.87 1.58 -4.95
N ARG A 93 7.36 2.81 -5.09
CA ARG A 93 8.77 3.06 -5.43
C ARG A 93 9.71 2.52 -4.35
N ALA A 94 10.84 1.95 -4.77
CA ALA A 94 11.94 1.65 -3.85
C ALA A 94 12.55 2.95 -3.28
N TYR A 95 13.04 2.87 -2.04
CA TYR A 95 13.68 3.97 -1.31
C TYR A 95 15.10 4.26 -1.80
#